data_AF-A0A7V8YHQ0-F1
#
_entry.id   AF-A0A7V8YHQ0-F1
#
_cell.length_a   1.000
_cell.length_b   1.000
_cell.length_c   1.000
_cell.angle_alpha   90.00
_cell.angle_beta   90.00
_cell.angle_gamma   90.00
#
_symmetry.space_group_name_H-M   'P 1'
#
loop_
_entity.id
_entity.type
_entity.pdbx_description
1 polymer ?
#
loop_
_entity_poly.entity_id
_entity_poly.type
_entity_poly.pdbx_seq_one_letter_code
_entity_poly.pdbx_strand_id
1 'polypeptide(L)'
;SQITGQDIAIEVKPEGHISLAGSDGGAFTTVFGARKAIVVSGTADLRNVVIQDVTRGVLVDEGGRATITTTRIVTNSKGVEVVGFNGLDRVQLVSSDVRAPIPLVGSTLWKSSGNTLSAIPSWLAVAGALFVLLAALLHIGHRVFAPMSHVRHQSYPISKTAGSNA
;
A
#
# COMPACT_ATOMS: atom_id res chain seq x y z
N SER A 1 -24.50 13.21 -3.84
CA SER A 1 -23.92 14.39 -4.52
C SER A 1 -22.52 14.04 -5.03
N GLN A 2 -22.00 14.81 -6.00
CA GLN A 2 -20.67 14.61 -6.57
C GLN A 2 -19.82 15.86 -6.36
N ILE A 3 -18.58 15.67 -5.90
CA ILE A 3 -17.63 16.75 -5.60
C ILE A 3 -16.32 16.46 -6.33
N THR A 4 -15.78 17.46 -7.02
CA THR A 4 -14.56 17.37 -7.83
C THR A 4 -13.61 18.50 -7.51
N GLY A 5 -12.32 18.30 -7.79
CA GLY A 5 -11.31 19.36 -7.78
C GLY A 5 -10.08 18.94 -8.59
N GLN A 6 -9.25 19.88 -9.04
CA GLN A 6 -8.00 19.55 -9.75
C GLN A 6 -6.89 19.15 -8.76
N ASP A 7 -6.54 20.01 -7.80
CA ASP A 7 -5.56 19.69 -6.75
C ASP A 7 -6.23 19.23 -5.45
N ILE A 8 -7.22 20.00 -4.97
CA ILE A 8 -7.97 19.70 -3.73
C ILE A 8 -9.47 19.76 -4.05
N ALA A 9 -10.24 18.72 -3.67
CA ALA A 9 -11.69 18.76 -3.82
C ALA A 9 -12.40 19.45 -2.63
N ILE A 10 -11.93 19.21 -1.40
CA ILE A 10 -12.48 19.84 -0.19
C ILE A 10 -11.32 20.29 0.70
N GLU A 11 -11.35 21.56 1.10
CA GLU A 11 -10.41 22.12 2.07
C GLU A 11 -11.17 22.64 3.29
N VAL A 12 -10.77 22.19 4.47
CA VAL A 12 -11.30 22.65 5.75
C VAL A 12 -10.25 23.52 6.40
N LYS A 13 -10.52 24.84 6.43
CA LYS A 13 -9.63 25.83 7.05
C LYS A 13 -9.50 25.60 8.56
N PRO A 14 -8.43 26.11 9.22
CA PRO A 14 -8.14 25.85 10.63
C PRO A 14 -9.30 26.14 11.60
N GLU A 15 -10.00 27.24 11.37
CA GLU A 15 -11.18 27.68 12.12
C GLU A 15 -12.50 27.07 11.64
N GLY A 16 -12.45 26.29 10.55
CA GLY A 16 -13.61 25.70 9.90
C GLY A 16 -14.07 24.40 10.56
N HIS A 17 -15.38 24.18 10.53
CA HIS A 17 -15.99 22.88 10.75
C HIS A 17 -16.77 22.49 9.49
N ILE A 18 -16.59 21.25 9.04
CA ILE A 18 -17.41 20.67 7.98
C ILE A 18 -18.03 19.36 8.45
N SER A 19 -19.31 19.18 8.15
CA SER A 19 -19.97 17.88 8.22
C SER A 19 -20.35 17.47 6.81
N LEU A 20 -19.69 16.44 6.29
CA LEU A 20 -19.97 15.86 4.98
C LEU A 20 -20.69 14.53 5.18
N ALA A 21 -21.98 14.52 4.91
CA ALA A 21 -22.80 13.33 4.98
C ALA A 21 -23.32 12.93 3.59
N GLY A 22 -23.41 11.62 3.33
CA GLY A 22 -24.35 11.10 2.33
C GLY A 22 -25.79 11.39 2.74
N SER A 23 -26.71 11.56 1.78
CA SER A 23 -28.09 11.93 2.10
C SER A 23 -28.85 10.79 2.79
N ASP A 24 -29.83 11.17 3.60
CA ASP A 24 -30.75 10.24 4.27
C ASP A 24 -31.47 9.39 3.21
N GLY A 25 -31.16 8.09 3.18
CA GLY A 25 -31.55 7.17 2.10
C GLY A 25 -30.42 6.28 1.56
N GLY A 26 -29.19 6.45 2.06
CA GLY A 26 -28.06 5.58 1.71
C GLY A 26 -27.28 6.01 0.46
N ALA A 27 -27.60 7.17 -0.11
CA ALA A 27 -26.84 7.73 -1.21
C ALA A 27 -25.55 8.37 -0.69
N PHE A 28 -24.41 7.83 -1.12
CA PHE A 28 -23.10 8.32 -0.73
C PHE A 28 -22.80 9.68 -1.35
N THR A 29 -22.15 10.55 -0.58
CA THR A 29 -21.48 11.72 -1.16
C THR A 29 -20.16 11.27 -1.77
N THR A 30 -19.98 11.47 -3.07
CA THR A 30 -18.81 10.97 -3.81
C THR A 30 -17.84 12.09 -4.11
N VAL A 31 -16.58 11.91 -3.72
CA VAL A 31 -15.44 12.77 -4.08
C VAL A 31 -14.57 12.02 -5.08
N PHE A 32 -14.29 12.63 -6.24
CA PHE A 32 -13.52 11.97 -7.29
C PHE A 32 -12.60 12.90 -8.08
N GLY A 33 -11.56 12.32 -8.69
CA GLY A 33 -10.71 12.97 -9.69
C GLY A 33 -9.70 13.99 -9.17
N ALA A 34 -9.67 14.26 -7.87
CA ALA A 34 -8.72 15.22 -7.27
C ALA A 34 -7.39 14.58 -6.90
N ARG A 35 -6.31 15.38 -6.90
CA ARG A 35 -5.02 14.92 -6.35
C ARG A 35 -5.10 14.66 -4.84
N LYS A 36 -5.82 15.51 -4.10
CA LYS A 36 -6.18 15.31 -2.69
C LYS A 36 -7.69 15.42 -2.56
N ALA A 37 -8.36 14.40 -2.05
CA ALA A 37 -9.82 14.48 -1.90
C ALA A 37 -10.20 15.47 -0.81
N ILE A 38 -9.65 15.31 0.40
CA ILE A 38 -10.02 16.17 1.54
C ILE A 38 -8.75 16.57 2.30
N VAL A 39 -8.56 17.87 2.50
CA VAL A 39 -7.51 18.43 3.35
C VAL A 39 -8.16 19.07 4.56
N VAL A 40 -7.77 18.61 5.75
CA VAL A 40 -8.39 19.00 7.02
C VAL A 40 -7.34 19.69 7.88
N SER A 41 -7.46 21.02 8.00
CA SER A 41 -6.68 21.82 8.95
C SER A 41 -7.53 22.26 10.16
N GLY A 42 -8.86 22.27 10.03
CA GLY A 42 -9.84 22.47 11.11
C GLY A 42 -10.49 21.16 11.57
N THR A 43 -11.82 21.10 11.66
CA THR A 43 -12.55 19.88 12.06
C THR A 43 -13.45 19.34 10.94
N ALA A 44 -13.39 18.04 10.67
CA ALA A 44 -14.19 17.39 9.63
C ALA A 44 -14.90 16.14 10.15
N ASP A 45 -16.22 16.07 9.97
CA ASP A 45 -17.01 14.86 10.20
C ASP A 45 -17.47 14.29 8.85
N LEU A 46 -16.91 13.15 8.46
CA LEU A 46 -17.15 12.48 7.20
C LEU A 46 -17.99 11.22 7.45
N ARG A 47 -19.22 11.18 6.93
CA ARG A 47 -20.15 10.06 7.09
C ARG A 47 -20.74 9.63 5.76
N ASN A 48 -20.72 8.33 5.46
CA ASN A 48 -21.25 7.81 4.19
C ASN A 48 -20.64 8.53 2.98
N VAL A 49 -19.33 8.76 3.02
CA VAL A 49 -18.58 9.40 1.92
C VAL A 49 -17.87 8.30 1.12
N VAL A 50 -17.83 8.45 -0.20
CA VAL A 50 -17.03 7.62 -1.09
C VAL A 50 -15.95 8.50 -1.71
N ILE A 51 -14.69 8.12 -1.51
CA ILE A 51 -13.53 8.76 -2.12
C ILE A 51 -12.94 7.76 -3.11
N GLN A 52 -12.85 8.12 -4.38
CA GLN A 52 -12.31 7.24 -5.43
C GLN A 52 -11.57 8.03 -6.50
N ASP A 53 -10.71 7.36 -7.26
CA ASP A 53 -9.92 7.97 -8.35
C ASP A 53 -9.14 9.22 -7.92
N VAL A 54 -8.58 9.18 -6.70
CA VAL A 54 -7.72 10.24 -6.15
C VAL A 54 -6.34 9.72 -5.78
N THR A 55 -5.35 10.61 -5.77
CA THR A 55 -3.99 10.24 -5.36
C THR A 55 -3.90 10.10 -3.84
N ARG A 56 -4.45 11.06 -3.09
CA ARG A 56 -4.50 11.05 -1.62
C ARG A 56 -5.94 11.21 -1.16
N GLY A 57 -6.37 10.36 -0.23
CA GLY A 57 -7.74 10.36 0.29
C GLY A 57 -7.96 11.52 1.27
N VAL A 58 -7.73 11.27 2.55
CA VAL A 58 -7.89 12.30 3.59
C VAL A 58 -6.52 12.69 4.14
N LEU A 59 -6.18 13.96 4.03
CA LEU A 59 -4.99 14.55 4.65
C LEU A 59 -5.43 15.38 5.85
N VAL A 60 -4.96 15.01 7.03
CA VAL A 60 -5.18 15.75 8.27
C VAL A 60 -3.88 16.45 8.65
N ASP A 61 -3.89 17.77 8.48
CA ASP A 61 -2.76 18.64 8.74
C ASP A 61 -2.58 18.91 10.24
N GLU A 62 -1.45 19.42 10.71
CA GLU A 62 -1.00 19.44 12.12
C GLU A 62 -2.07 19.90 13.15
N GLY A 63 -2.90 20.89 12.81
CA GLY A 63 -4.00 21.38 13.66
C GLY A 63 -5.35 20.67 13.48
N GLY A 64 -5.47 19.84 12.45
CA GLY A 64 -6.73 19.27 12.00
C GLY A 64 -7.21 18.06 12.80
N ARG A 65 -8.54 17.87 12.79
CA ARG A 65 -9.24 16.73 13.36
C ARG A 65 -10.27 16.16 12.37
N ALA A 66 -10.30 14.85 12.18
CA ALA A 66 -11.24 14.20 11.27
C ALA A 66 -11.91 12.95 11.85
N THR A 67 -13.23 12.96 11.96
CA THR A 67 -14.03 11.77 12.23
C THR A 67 -14.48 11.16 10.90
N ILE A 68 -14.13 9.91 10.63
CA ILE A 68 -14.38 9.21 9.36
C ILE A 68 -15.21 7.96 9.67
N THR A 69 -16.50 8.01 9.35
CA THR A 69 -17.47 6.98 9.68
C THR A 69 -18.13 6.41 8.43
N THR A 70 -18.22 5.09 8.33
CA THR A 70 -18.93 4.40 7.24
C THR A 70 -18.52 4.90 5.84
N THR A 71 -17.24 5.23 5.68
CA THR A 71 -16.69 5.85 4.47
C THR A 71 -15.88 4.82 3.71
N ARG A 72 -15.96 4.83 2.38
CA ARG A 72 -15.10 4.03 1.51
C ARG A 72 -14.05 4.94 0.86
N ILE A 73 -12.77 4.63 1.06
CA ILE A 73 -11.65 5.41 0.56
C ILE A 73 -10.79 4.51 -0.33
N VAL A 74 -10.82 4.73 -1.64
CA VAL A 74 -10.00 4.01 -2.62
C VAL A 74 -9.08 5.01 -3.31
N THR A 75 -7.77 4.84 -3.15
CA THR A 75 -6.79 5.82 -3.65
C THR A 75 -5.58 5.18 -4.32
N ASN A 76 -4.92 5.97 -5.15
CA ASN A 76 -3.78 5.53 -5.96
C ASN A 76 -2.44 5.62 -5.21
N SER A 77 -2.40 6.23 -4.01
CA SER A 77 -1.16 6.34 -3.23
C SER A 77 -1.40 6.23 -1.73
N LYS A 78 -2.07 7.22 -1.12
CA LYS A 78 -2.28 7.26 0.35
C LYS A 78 -3.77 7.32 0.68
N GLY A 79 -4.23 6.49 1.60
CA GLY A 79 -5.62 6.44 2.06
C GLY A 79 -5.94 7.59 3.01
N VAL A 80 -5.47 7.48 4.26
CA VAL A 80 -5.55 8.54 5.26
C VAL A 80 -4.15 8.88 5.75
N GLU A 81 -3.83 10.16 5.79
CA GLU A 81 -2.53 10.67 6.20
C GLU A 81 -2.68 11.74 7.26
N VAL A 82 -1.94 11.59 8.35
CA VAL A 82 -1.89 12.54 9.46
C VAL A 82 -0.48 13.12 9.56
N VAL A 83 -0.39 14.43 9.41
CA VAL A 83 0.86 15.18 9.52
C VAL A 83 1.09 15.58 10.99
N GLY A 84 2.32 15.47 11.46
CA GLY A 84 2.74 15.87 12.80
C GLY A 84 2.96 14.71 13.79
N PHE A 85 3.28 15.06 15.03
CA PHE A 85 3.46 14.14 16.15
C PHE A 85 2.17 14.02 16.98
N ASN A 86 1.92 12.86 17.59
CA ASN A 86 0.72 12.54 18.39
C ASN A 86 -0.61 12.62 17.61
N GLY A 87 -0.77 11.74 16.62
CA GLY A 87 -1.99 11.67 15.80
C GLY A 87 -3.21 11.06 16.49
N LEU A 88 -3.04 10.35 17.61
CA LEU A 88 -4.05 9.47 18.23
C LEU A 88 -5.45 10.10 18.46
N ASP A 89 -5.54 11.39 18.76
CA ASP A 89 -6.82 12.10 19.02
C ASP A 89 -7.34 12.91 17.83
N ARG A 90 -6.60 12.88 16.71
CA ARG A 90 -6.87 13.76 15.56
C ARG A 90 -7.60 13.08 14.42
N VAL A 91 -7.64 11.75 14.38
CA VAL A 91 -8.49 11.04 13.43
C VAL A 91 -9.26 9.95 14.15
N GLN A 92 -10.48 9.70 13.73
CA GLN A 92 -11.22 8.54 14.20
C GLN A 92 -11.78 7.84 12.98
N LEU A 93 -11.30 6.62 12.68
CA LEU A 93 -11.92 5.78 11.66
C LEU A 93 -12.88 4.81 12.34
N VAL A 94 -14.13 4.78 11.89
CA VAL A 94 -15.17 3.87 12.39
C VAL A 94 -15.86 3.21 11.21
N SER A 95 -15.88 1.87 11.19
CA SER A 95 -16.58 1.07 10.16
C SER A 95 -16.27 1.52 8.73
N SER A 96 -15.02 1.91 8.45
CA SER A 96 -14.60 2.44 7.15
C SER A 96 -13.70 1.46 6.40
N ASP A 97 -13.80 1.46 5.07
CA ASP A 97 -13.00 0.61 4.16
C ASP A 97 -11.97 1.50 3.46
N VAL A 98 -10.69 1.31 3.76
CA VAL A 98 -9.59 2.08 3.16
C VAL A 98 -8.70 1.16 2.33
N ARG A 99 -8.67 1.40 1.02
CA ARG A 99 -7.88 0.66 0.04
C ARG A 99 -6.93 1.60 -0.69
N ALA A 100 -5.64 1.45 -0.41
CA ALA A 100 -4.59 2.23 -1.06
C ALA A 100 -3.28 1.45 -1.01
N PRO A 101 -2.27 1.79 -1.82
CA PRO A 101 -0.92 1.27 -1.63
C PRO A 101 -0.40 1.53 -0.21
N ILE A 102 -0.68 2.71 0.34
CA ILE A 102 -0.41 3.07 1.73
C ILE A 102 -1.73 3.49 2.39
N PRO A 103 -2.48 2.56 3.01
CA PRO A 103 -3.81 2.86 3.54
C PRO A 103 -3.78 3.90 4.66
N LEU A 104 -2.72 3.91 5.49
CA LEU A 104 -2.55 4.83 6.61
C LEU A 104 -1.11 5.36 6.71
N VAL A 105 -0.95 6.64 7.04
CA VAL A 105 0.35 7.30 7.30
C VAL A 105 0.24 8.23 8.52
N GLY A 106 1.15 8.12 9.49
CA GLY A 106 1.21 8.97 10.69
C GLY A 106 1.84 8.26 11.90
N SER A 107 2.36 9.02 12.88
CA SER A 107 3.35 8.55 13.85
C SER A 107 2.85 7.80 15.10
N THR A 108 1.55 7.81 15.42
CA THR A 108 0.97 6.98 16.50
C THR A 108 -0.49 6.70 16.18
N LEU A 109 -0.86 5.44 15.90
CA LEU A 109 -2.12 5.12 15.23
C LEU A 109 -3.07 4.24 16.09
N TRP A 110 -4.09 4.92 16.62
CA TRP A 110 -5.51 4.55 16.77
C TRP A 110 -5.98 3.38 17.67
N LYS A 111 -7.14 3.58 18.32
CA LYS A 111 -8.06 2.49 18.72
C LYS A 111 -8.81 2.00 17.47
N SER A 112 -8.29 0.97 16.81
CA SER A 112 -8.96 0.30 15.70
C SER A 112 -10.21 -0.45 16.18
N SER A 113 -11.40 0.04 15.85
CA SER A 113 -12.67 -0.69 16.04
C SER A 113 -13.37 -0.84 14.69
N GLY A 114 -13.49 -2.08 14.20
CA GLY A 114 -14.33 -2.43 13.04
C GLY A 114 -13.88 -1.92 11.66
N ASN A 115 -12.61 -1.55 11.47
CA ASN A 115 -12.10 -1.04 10.18
C ASN A 115 -11.42 -2.11 9.33
N THR A 116 -11.57 -2.03 8.01
CA THR A 116 -10.81 -2.87 7.05
C THR A 116 -9.77 -2.00 6.36
N LEU A 117 -8.50 -2.37 6.54
CA LEU A 117 -7.35 -1.69 5.91
C LEU A 117 -6.70 -2.66 4.95
N SER A 118 -6.74 -2.36 3.66
CA SER A 118 -6.13 -3.21 2.63
C SER A 118 -5.05 -2.44 1.88
N ALA A 119 -3.82 -2.92 1.98
CA ALA A 119 -2.74 -2.49 1.08
C ALA A 119 -2.99 -3.09 -0.31
N ILE A 120 -3.02 -2.26 -1.34
CA ILE A 120 -3.08 -2.75 -2.72
C ILE A 120 -1.62 -2.89 -3.18
N PRO A 121 -1.14 -4.11 -3.53
CA PRO A 121 0.23 -4.28 -4.00
C PRO A 121 0.44 -3.46 -5.28
N SER A 122 1.54 -2.72 -5.35
CA SER A 122 1.89 -1.98 -6.56
C SER A 122 2.17 -2.95 -7.71
N TRP A 123 1.82 -2.56 -8.94
CA TRP A 123 2.10 -3.37 -10.13
C TRP A 123 3.58 -3.77 -10.24
N LEU A 124 4.48 -2.89 -9.81
CA LEU A 124 5.92 -3.16 -9.76
C LEU A 124 6.26 -4.30 -8.78
N ALA A 125 5.63 -4.34 -7.60
CA ALA A 125 5.82 -5.42 -6.65
C ALA A 125 5.30 -6.77 -7.19
N VAL A 126 4.15 -6.75 -7.89
CA VAL A 126 3.57 -7.94 -8.54
C VAL A 126 4.48 -8.44 -9.67
N ALA A 127 4.96 -7.54 -10.53
CA ALA A 127 5.86 -7.88 -11.63
C ALA A 127 7.22 -8.40 -11.12
N GLY A 128 7.77 -7.81 -10.06
CA GLY A 128 8.99 -8.28 -9.42
C GLY A 128 8.85 -9.68 -8.82
N ALA A 129 7.75 -9.95 -8.12
CA ALA A 129 7.46 -11.27 -7.57
C ALA A 129 7.33 -12.34 -8.68
N LEU A 130 6.65 -12.01 -9.78
CA LEU A 130 6.55 -12.88 -10.96
C LEU A 130 7.91 -13.15 -11.60
N PHE A 131 8.77 -12.13 -11.73
CA PHE A 131 10.11 -12.29 -12.28
C PHE A 131 10.98 -13.20 -11.43
N VAL A 132 10.96 -13.03 -10.09
CA VAL A 132 11.70 -13.90 -9.17
C VAL A 132 11.18 -15.34 -9.24
N LEU A 133 9.86 -15.53 -9.34
CA LEU A 133 9.25 -16.85 -9.50
C LEU A 133 9.72 -17.53 -10.81
N LEU A 134 9.69 -16.81 -11.93
CA LEU A 134 10.17 -17.30 -13.23
C LEU A 134 11.67 -17.63 -13.19
N ALA A 135 12.50 -16.77 -12.58
CA ALA A 135 13.93 -17.01 -12.43
C ALA A 135 14.22 -18.25 -11.58
N ALA A 136 13.47 -18.46 -10.49
CA ALA A 136 13.60 -19.64 -9.64
C ALA A 136 13.22 -20.93 -10.39
N LEU A 137 12.11 -20.91 -11.14
CA LEU A 137 11.70 -22.04 -11.98
C LEU A 137 12.73 -22.36 -13.06
N LEU A 138 13.31 -21.34 -13.71
CA LEU A 138 14.37 -21.52 -14.70
C LEU A 138 15.64 -22.10 -14.08
N HIS A 139 16.02 -21.64 -12.88
CA HIS A 139 17.18 -22.15 -12.16
C HIS A 139 17.01 -23.63 -11.77
N ILE A 140 15.84 -24.00 -11.27
CA ILE A 140 15.50 -25.40 -10.95
C ILE A 140 15.51 -26.23 -12.23
N GLY A 141 14.87 -25.75 -13.30
CA GLY A 141 14.87 -26.41 -14.61
C GLY A 141 16.29 -26.66 -15.12
N HIS A 142 17.17 -25.65 -15.08
CA HIS A 142 18.57 -25.82 -15.49
C HIS A 142 19.31 -26.87 -14.64
N ARG A 143 19.06 -26.92 -13.32
CA ARG A 143 19.68 -27.95 -12.46
C ARG A 143 19.18 -29.37 -12.74
N VAL A 144 17.92 -29.52 -13.12
CA VAL A 144 17.32 -30.83 -13.42
C VAL A 144 17.71 -31.30 -14.83
N PHE A 145 17.79 -30.40 -15.81
CA PHE A 145 18.04 -30.74 -17.21
C PHE A 145 19.51 -30.67 -17.64
N ALA A 146 20.42 -30.08 -16.85
CA ALA A 146 21.86 -30.12 -17.09
C ALA A 146 22.60 -30.95 -16.02
N PRO A 147 22.55 -32.30 -16.09
CA PRO A 147 23.43 -33.13 -15.27
C PRO A 147 24.87 -32.90 -15.75
N MET A 148 25.71 -32.36 -14.86
CA MET A 148 27.10 -32.05 -15.12
C MET A 148 27.88 -33.28 -15.64
N SER A 149 28.35 -33.21 -16.87
CA SER A 149 29.36 -34.10 -17.45
C SER A 149 30.76 -33.77 -16.90
N HIS A 150 30.97 -33.87 -15.60
CA HIS A 150 32.33 -33.83 -15.03
C HIS A 150 32.91 -35.24 -15.01
N VAL A 151 33.39 -35.69 -16.16
CA VAL A 151 34.26 -36.88 -16.25
C VAL A 151 35.60 -36.51 -15.62
N ARG A 152 35.81 -36.89 -14.35
CA ARG A 152 37.15 -36.90 -13.75
C ARG A 152 37.99 -37.94 -14.48
N HIS A 153 38.94 -37.50 -15.30
CA HIS A 153 40.01 -38.38 -15.75
C HIS A 153 40.95 -38.64 -14.57
N GLN A 154 40.82 -39.83 -13.97
CA GLN A 154 41.83 -40.41 -13.08
C GLN A 154 42.97 -40.93 -13.96
N SER A 155 44.07 -40.18 -14.05
CA SER A 155 45.32 -40.67 -14.63
C SER A 155 46.01 -41.57 -13.61
N TYR A 156 45.99 -42.88 -13.88
CA TYR A 156 46.80 -43.88 -13.17
C TYR A 156 48.28 -43.72 -13.57
N PRO A 157 49.23 -43.51 -12.64
CA PRO A 157 50.63 -43.71 -12.94
C PRO A 157 50.93 -45.23 -12.98
N ILE A 158 51.40 -45.69 -14.14
CA ILE A 158 51.90 -47.05 -14.36
C ILE A 158 53.19 -47.23 -13.54
N SER A 159 53.17 -48.12 -12.55
CA SER A 159 54.36 -48.59 -11.86
C SER A 159 55.22 -49.41 -12.84
N LYS A 160 56.38 -48.89 -13.24
CA LYS A 160 57.37 -49.68 -13.96
C LYS A 160 58.33 -50.31 -12.94
N THR A 161 58.00 -51.52 -12.51
CA THR A 161 58.93 -52.47 -11.92
C THR A 161 59.83 -53.04 -13.02
N ALA A 162 61.13 -52.74 -12.96
CA ALA A 162 62.22 -53.53 -13.53
C ALA A 162 63.45 -53.13 -12.69
N GLY A 163 63.94 -53.96 -11.76
CA GLY A 163 64.60 -55.23 -12.05
C GLY A 163 66.00 -54.91 -12.58
N SER A 164 66.97 -54.69 -11.68
CA SER A 164 68.09 -55.61 -11.44
C SER A 164 68.85 -56.00 -12.71
N ASN A 165 70.13 -55.60 -12.81
CA ASN A 165 71.25 -56.54 -12.87
C ASN A 165 72.61 -55.82 -12.97
N ALA A 166 73.54 -56.33 -12.15
CA ALA A 166 75.01 -56.29 -12.22
C ALA A 166 75.73 -54.95 -12.10
#